data_AF-A0A9D0L5B5-F1
#
_entry.id   AF-A0A9D0L5B5-F1
#
_cell.length_a   1.000
_cell.length_b   1.000
_cell.length_c   1.000
_cell.angle_alpha   90.00
_cell.angle_beta   90.00
_cell.angle_gamma   90.00
#
_symmetry.space_group_name_H-M   'P 1'
#
loop_
_entity.id
_entity.type
_entity.pdbx_description
1 polymer ?
#
loop_
_entity_poly.entity_id
_entity_poly.type
_entity_poly.pdbx_seq_one_letter_code
_entity_poly.pdbx_strand_id
1 'polypeptide(L)'
;MKDAITDFKANARGVILDHRAGNGGTLDAAELVTTLVRPPDTALIFYSPMQRAGFAGPTTAADGIALFEQFKSVSGMTVGAPDYDADMPVALVLHRDGSASDYMPFGMQGAAKVKLFAPAATAGAFSTFFEFSYWGGVSLRLASGDAIAADGSALLGHGVQPDFLVLPKQSDLLAGKDTLYEAALAWVQTELKP
;
A
#
# COMPACT_ATOMS: atom_id res chain seq x y z
N MET A 1 5.44 15.99 1.31
CA MET A 1 4.33 15.19 0.76
C MET A 1 3.00 15.93 0.82
N LYS A 2 2.57 16.47 1.98
CA LYS A 2 1.33 17.29 2.07
C LYS A 2 1.26 18.39 1.01
N ASP A 3 2.32 19.21 0.91
CA ASP A 3 2.40 20.28 -0.09
C ASP A 3 2.34 19.75 -1.53
N ALA A 4 2.93 18.59 -1.79
CA ALA A 4 2.87 17.95 -3.11
C ALA A 4 1.45 17.48 -3.44
N ILE A 5 0.70 16.91 -2.48
CA ILE A 5 -0.70 16.54 -2.67
C ILE A 5 -1.55 17.78 -2.97
N THR A 6 -1.33 18.88 -2.24
CA THR A 6 -2.00 20.16 -2.52
C THR A 6 -1.67 20.67 -3.93
N ASP A 7 -0.41 20.62 -4.32
CA ASP A 7 0.03 21.02 -5.67
C ASP A 7 -0.56 20.13 -6.76
N PHE A 8 -0.58 18.81 -6.56
CA PHE A 8 -1.17 17.87 -7.51
C PHE A 8 -2.66 18.12 -7.73
N LYS A 9 -3.44 18.31 -6.65
CA LYS A 9 -4.87 18.64 -6.75
C LYS A 9 -5.11 19.96 -7.49
N ALA A 10 -4.19 20.93 -7.37
CA ALA A 10 -4.32 22.23 -8.00
C ALA A 10 -3.86 22.26 -9.46
N ASN A 11 -2.78 21.54 -9.79
CA ASN A 11 -1.99 21.79 -10.99
C ASN A 11 -1.75 20.54 -11.85
N ALA A 12 -1.94 19.33 -11.34
CA ALA A 12 -1.72 18.10 -12.10
C ALA A 12 -2.98 17.67 -12.87
N ARG A 13 -2.78 17.09 -14.06
CA ARG A 13 -3.84 16.39 -14.80
C ARG A 13 -3.86 14.88 -14.53
N GLY A 14 -2.77 14.38 -13.97
CA GLY A 14 -2.52 13.00 -13.60
C GLY A 14 -1.16 12.91 -12.90
N VAL A 15 -0.94 11.87 -12.11
CA VAL A 15 0.26 11.70 -11.27
C VAL A 15 0.87 10.32 -11.50
N ILE A 16 2.19 10.26 -11.59
CA ILE A 16 2.94 9.01 -11.47
C ILE A 16 3.69 9.05 -10.14
N LEU A 17 3.39 8.11 -9.26
CA LEU A 17 4.08 7.93 -7.99
C LEU A 17 5.05 6.77 -8.14
N ASP A 18 6.35 7.04 -8.02
CA ASP A 18 7.38 6.01 -8.04
C ASP A 18 7.77 5.62 -6.61
N HIS A 19 7.40 4.40 -6.21
CA HIS A 19 7.72 3.84 -4.91
C HIS A 19 8.57 2.57 -5.00
N ARG A 20 9.21 2.31 -6.14
CA ARG A 20 9.92 1.04 -6.40
C ARG A 20 11.02 0.70 -5.38
N ALA A 21 11.59 1.70 -4.71
CA ALA A 21 12.57 1.46 -3.66
C ALA A 21 11.98 0.90 -2.36
N GLY A 22 10.65 0.98 -2.18
CA GLY A 22 9.84 0.83 -0.98
C GLY A 22 10.37 -0.07 0.13
N ASN A 23 11.25 0.47 0.97
CA ASN A 23 11.85 -0.26 2.10
C ASN A 23 11.05 -0.13 3.42
N GLY A 24 9.77 0.22 3.36
CA GLY A 24 8.93 0.47 4.54
C GLY A 24 8.99 1.91 5.03
N GLY A 25 8.84 2.09 6.34
CA GLY A 25 8.69 3.40 6.99
C GLY A 25 7.57 3.40 8.01
N THR A 26 6.90 4.54 8.15
CA THR A 26 5.78 4.74 9.06
C THR A 26 4.45 4.74 8.31
N LEU A 27 3.38 4.30 8.97
CA LEU A 27 2.06 4.18 8.36
C LEU A 27 1.44 5.53 8.00
N ASP A 28 1.71 6.57 8.79
CA ASP A 28 1.21 7.94 8.54
C ASP A 28 1.60 8.46 7.14
N ALA A 29 2.77 8.10 6.64
CA ALA A 29 3.20 8.42 5.28
C ALA A 29 2.39 7.65 4.23
N ALA A 30 2.11 6.37 4.46
CA ALA A 30 1.27 5.55 3.59
C ALA A 30 -0.18 6.07 3.56
N GLU A 31 -0.77 6.34 4.72
CA GLU A 31 -2.12 6.89 4.86
C GLU A 31 -2.23 8.26 4.17
N LEU A 32 -1.24 9.14 4.38
CA LEU A 32 -1.24 10.47 3.78
C LEU A 32 -1.34 10.43 2.25
N VAL A 33 -0.64 9.51 1.58
CA VAL A 33 -0.68 9.42 0.11
C VAL A 33 -2.08 9.07 -0.39
N THR A 34 -2.83 8.25 0.35
CA THR A 34 -4.20 7.85 -0.04
C THR A 34 -5.19 9.02 -0.06
N THR A 35 -4.92 10.09 0.70
CA THR A 35 -5.78 11.30 0.77
C THR A 35 -5.91 12.05 -0.56
N LEU A 36 -5.04 11.75 -1.53
CA LEU A 36 -5.12 12.33 -2.87
C LEU A 36 -6.37 11.83 -3.62
N VAL A 37 -6.72 10.54 -3.50
CA VAL A 37 -7.63 9.85 -4.43
C VAL A 37 -8.68 8.95 -3.77
N ARG A 38 -8.63 8.76 -2.45
CA ARG A 38 -9.59 7.92 -1.71
C ARG A 38 -10.58 8.76 -0.91
N PRO A 39 -11.86 8.39 -0.87
CA PRO A 39 -12.76 8.87 0.18
C PRO A 39 -12.31 8.34 1.55
N PRO A 40 -12.67 9.02 2.66
CA PRO A 40 -12.36 8.56 4.01
C PRO A 40 -12.92 7.16 4.28
N ASP A 41 -12.06 6.24 4.73
CA ASP A 41 -12.46 4.87 5.09
C ASP A 41 -11.41 4.23 6.03
N THR A 42 -11.70 3.03 6.53
CA THR A 42 -10.72 2.16 7.18
C THR A 42 -10.40 0.99 6.26
N ALA A 43 -9.18 0.91 5.75
CA ALA A 43 -8.82 -0.12 4.77
C ALA A 43 -8.54 -1.49 5.42
N LEU A 44 -7.90 -1.49 6.58
CA LEU A 44 -7.54 -2.68 7.33
C LEU A 44 -7.44 -2.37 8.82
N ILE A 45 -7.37 -3.41 9.64
CA ILE A 45 -7.01 -3.31 11.05
C ILE A 45 -5.65 -3.94 11.31
N PHE A 46 -4.93 -3.42 12.30
CA PHE A 46 -3.78 -4.07 12.90
C PHE A 46 -4.26 -4.95 14.05
N TYR A 47 -4.17 -6.25 13.87
CA TYR A 47 -4.42 -7.20 14.94
C TYR A 47 -3.07 -7.60 15.58
N SER A 48 -2.45 -6.62 16.23
CA SER A 48 -1.06 -6.66 16.70
C SER A 48 -0.81 -5.66 17.84
N PRO A 49 0.21 -5.87 18.71
CA PRO A 49 1.03 -7.07 18.81
C PRO A 49 0.51 -8.03 19.88
N MET A 50 0.36 -9.31 19.51
CA MET A 50 -0.10 -10.41 20.38
C MET A 50 -1.23 -10.05 21.37
N GLN A 51 -2.35 -9.48 20.90
CA GLN A 51 -3.51 -9.29 21.78
C GLN A 51 -4.05 -10.63 22.34
N ARG A 52 -3.66 -11.78 21.76
CA ARG A 52 -3.92 -13.13 22.28
C ARG A 52 -2.78 -14.11 21.93
N ALA A 53 -2.06 -14.63 22.92
CA ALA A 53 -1.16 -15.76 22.71
C ALA A 53 -1.92 -16.97 22.15
N GLY A 54 -1.37 -17.67 21.15
CA GLY A 54 -2.00 -18.83 20.54
C GLY A 54 -3.08 -18.53 19.49
N PHE A 55 -3.21 -17.28 19.05
CA PHE A 55 -4.10 -16.93 17.93
C PHE A 55 -3.43 -17.24 16.58
N ALA A 56 -4.08 -18.07 15.77
CA ALA A 56 -3.59 -18.50 14.47
C ALA A 56 -4.10 -17.63 13.29
N GLY A 57 -4.81 -16.53 13.57
CA GLY A 57 -5.55 -15.79 12.57
C GLY A 57 -7.02 -16.21 12.48
N PRO A 58 -7.86 -15.47 11.73
CA PRO A 58 -9.20 -15.91 11.38
C PRO A 58 -9.13 -17.19 10.53
N THR A 59 -9.98 -18.17 10.81
CA THR A 59 -10.07 -19.42 10.00
C THR A 59 -11.12 -19.32 8.90
N THR A 60 -12.01 -18.33 8.99
CA THR A 60 -13.03 -18.01 7.99
C THR A 60 -13.10 -16.51 7.72
N ALA A 61 -13.63 -16.12 6.57
CA ALA A 61 -13.87 -14.71 6.25
C ALA A 61 -14.82 -14.03 7.26
N ALA A 62 -15.83 -14.77 7.77
CA ALA A 62 -16.76 -14.25 8.76
C ALA A 62 -16.05 -13.90 10.08
N ASP A 63 -15.10 -14.73 10.53
CA ASP A 63 -14.29 -14.43 11.72
C ASP A 63 -13.42 -13.19 11.49
N GLY A 64 -12.82 -13.08 10.30
CA GLY A 64 -12.01 -11.94 9.92
C GLY A 64 -12.81 -10.63 9.88
N ILE A 65 -14.01 -10.64 9.28
CA ILE A 65 -14.92 -9.49 9.26
C ILE A 65 -15.33 -9.11 10.68
N ALA A 66 -15.63 -10.09 11.54
CA ALA A 66 -15.97 -9.82 12.94
C ALA A 66 -14.81 -9.14 13.68
N LEU A 67 -13.57 -9.57 13.44
CA LEU A 67 -12.38 -8.90 13.98
C LEU A 67 -12.22 -7.48 13.43
N PHE A 68 -12.35 -7.31 12.11
CA PHE A 68 -12.28 -6.01 11.47
C PHE A 68 -13.29 -5.02 12.09
N GLU A 69 -14.56 -5.41 12.17
CA GLU A 69 -15.62 -4.58 12.75
C GLU A 69 -15.37 -4.26 14.24
N GLN A 70 -14.82 -5.21 14.99
CA GLN A 70 -14.48 -5.02 16.40
C GLN A 70 -13.36 -4.00 16.60
N PHE A 71 -12.35 -3.96 15.73
CA PHE A 71 -11.12 -3.20 15.95
C PHE A 71 -10.92 -1.99 15.03
N LYS A 72 -11.75 -1.78 14.01
CA LYS A 72 -11.58 -0.69 13.03
C LYS A 72 -11.50 0.71 13.63
N SER A 73 -12.15 0.95 14.78
CA SER A 73 -12.09 2.24 15.47
C SER A 73 -10.89 2.40 16.42
N VAL A 74 -10.15 1.32 16.70
CA VAL A 74 -9.06 1.29 17.70
C VAL A 74 -7.70 1.11 17.04
N SER A 75 -7.60 0.22 16.06
CA SER A 75 -6.37 -0.13 15.37
C SER A 75 -6.55 -0.18 13.86
N GLY A 76 -7.45 0.64 13.30
CA GLY A 76 -7.63 0.76 11.86
C GLY A 76 -6.52 1.59 11.19
N MET A 77 -6.10 1.18 10.00
CA MET A 77 -5.43 2.07 9.06
C MET A 77 -6.49 2.91 8.37
N THR A 78 -6.39 4.23 8.52
CA THR A 78 -7.29 5.18 7.87
C THR A 78 -6.78 5.52 6.48
N VAL A 79 -7.69 5.60 5.51
CA VAL A 79 -7.36 6.00 4.15
C VAL A 79 -8.25 7.13 3.71
N GLY A 80 -7.76 7.92 2.77
CA GLY A 80 -8.53 8.96 2.11
C GLY A 80 -8.77 10.23 2.93
N ALA A 81 -9.42 11.19 2.29
CA ALA A 81 -9.82 12.46 2.89
C ALA A 81 -11.11 12.99 2.24
N PRO A 82 -11.92 13.82 2.93
CA PRO A 82 -13.18 14.32 2.36
C PRO A 82 -13.00 15.15 1.09
N ASP A 83 -11.83 15.77 0.90
CA ASP A 83 -11.47 16.63 -0.23
C ASP A 83 -10.65 15.87 -1.31
N TYR A 84 -10.73 14.54 -1.37
CA TYR A 84 -10.03 13.74 -2.36
C TYR A 84 -10.45 14.06 -3.81
N ASP A 85 -9.55 13.83 -4.76
CA ASP A 85 -9.86 13.92 -6.18
C ASP A 85 -10.17 12.53 -6.74
N ALA A 86 -11.45 12.25 -6.92
CA ALA A 86 -11.94 10.96 -7.43
C ALA A 86 -11.54 10.69 -8.89
N ASP A 87 -11.24 11.74 -9.65
CA ASP A 87 -11.03 11.66 -11.09
C ASP A 87 -9.55 11.80 -11.51
N MET A 88 -8.66 12.10 -10.57
CA MET A 88 -7.23 12.20 -10.81
C MET A 88 -6.66 10.83 -11.19
N PRO A 89 -6.14 10.63 -12.42
CA PRO A 89 -5.45 9.41 -12.77
C PRO A 89 -4.12 9.32 -12.02
N VAL A 90 -3.90 8.25 -11.28
CA VAL A 90 -2.66 8.02 -10.53
C VAL A 90 -2.10 6.64 -10.88
N ALA A 91 -0.92 6.62 -11.49
CA ALA A 91 -0.16 5.39 -11.66
C ALA A 91 0.83 5.24 -10.51
N LEU A 92 0.74 4.12 -9.80
CA LEU A 92 1.65 3.78 -8.73
C LEU A 92 2.63 2.71 -9.21
N VAL A 93 3.91 3.07 -9.29
CA VAL A 93 4.98 2.19 -9.76
C VAL A 93 5.68 1.54 -8.56
N LEU A 94 5.71 0.21 -8.56
CA LEU A 94 6.16 -0.63 -7.42
C LEU A 94 7.22 -1.64 -7.88
N HIS A 95 8.00 -2.17 -6.94
CA HIS A 95 8.93 -3.26 -7.22
C HIS A 95 9.21 -4.16 -6.00
N ARG A 96 9.92 -3.65 -4.99
CA ARG A 96 10.40 -4.46 -3.84
C ARG A 96 9.74 -4.06 -2.52
N ASP A 97 8.53 -3.53 -2.62
CA ASP A 97 7.79 -2.91 -1.55
C ASP A 97 7.53 -3.87 -0.38
N GLY A 98 7.94 -3.45 0.82
CA GLY A 98 7.74 -4.19 2.07
C GLY A 98 7.37 -3.29 3.26
N SER A 99 6.69 -3.85 4.27
CA SER A 99 6.31 -3.16 5.51
C SER A 99 5.39 -1.97 5.21
N ALA A 100 5.59 -0.76 5.73
CA ALA A 100 4.75 0.42 5.40
C ALA A 100 4.54 0.62 3.88
N SER A 101 5.48 0.14 3.04
CA SER A 101 5.36 0.14 1.59
C SER A 101 4.40 -0.90 1.01
N ASP A 102 3.98 -1.93 1.75
CA ASP A 102 2.84 -2.80 1.41
C ASP A 102 1.50 -2.11 1.68
N TYR A 103 1.42 -1.34 2.78
CA TYR A 103 0.20 -0.66 3.21
C TYR A 103 -0.23 0.45 2.27
N MET A 104 0.73 1.19 1.70
CA MET A 104 0.43 2.26 0.75
C MET A 104 -0.30 1.77 -0.52
N PRO A 105 0.20 0.79 -1.29
CA PRO A 105 -0.52 0.26 -2.44
C PRO A 105 -1.85 -0.40 -2.04
N PHE A 106 -1.92 -1.08 -0.90
CA PHE A 106 -3.18 -1.63 -0.38
C PHE A 106 -4.21 -0.52 -0.09
N GLY A 107 -3.79 0.55 0.60
CA GLY A 107 -4.64 1.70 0.90
C GLY A 107 -5.02 2.51 -0.33
N MET A 108 -4.25 2.44 -1.41
CA MET A 108 -4.55 3.06 -2.69
C MET A 108 -5.55 2.22 -3.53
N GLN A 109 -5.61 0.90 -3.33
CA GLN A 109 -6.56 0.00 -4.01
C GLN A 109 -8.00 0.28 -3.61
N GLY A 110 -8.83 0.72 -4.57
CA GLY A 110 -10.23 1.09 -4.34
C GLY A 110 -10.55 2.52 -4.79
N ALA A 111 -9.54 3.32 -5.10
CA ALA A 111 -9.74 4.56 -5.85
C ALA A 111 -10.03 4.24 -7.32
N ALA A 112 -11.01 4.93 -7.91
CA ALA A 112 -11.54 4.60 -9.23
C ALA A 112 -10.49 4.69 -10.35
N LYS A 113 -9.56 5.65 -10.24
CA LYS A 113 -8.52 5.94 -11.23
C LYS A 113 -7.11 5.80 -10.68
N VAL A 114 -6.90 4.79 -9.82
CA VAL A 114 -5.56 4.36 -9.44
C VAL A 114 -5.23 3.05 -10.13
N LYS A 115 -4.00 2.95 -10.68
CA LYS A 115 -3.48 1.69 -11.20
C LYS A 115 -2.05 1.41 -10.73
N LEU A 116 -1.82 0.17 -10.33
CA LEU A 116 -0.54 -0.33 -9.83
C LEU A 116 0.24 -1.01 -10.95
N PHE A 117 1.50 -0.62 -11.12
CA PHE A 117 2.42 -1.14 -12.12
C PHE A 117 3.63 -1.77 -11.43
N ALA A 118 3.84 -3.07 -11.62
CA ALA A 118 4.92 -3.78 -10.95
C ALA A 118 5.31 -5.06 -11.71
N PRO A 119 6.53 -5.60 -11.52
CA PRO A 119 6.90 -6.89 -12.12
C PRO A 119 6.31 -8.09 -11.37
N ALA A 120 5.89 -7.89 -10.12
CA ALA A 120 5.34 -8.90 -9.22
C ALA A 120 4.51 -8.21 -8.12
N ALA A 121 3.86 -9.01 -7.28
CA ALA A 121 3.24 -8.52 -6.06
C ALA A 121 4.28 -7.94 -5.08
N THR A 122 3.81 -7.10 -4.16
CA THR A 122 4.64 -6.60 -3.04
C THR A 122 5.02 -7.75 -2.08
N ALA A 123 5.83 -7.48 -1.07
CA ALA A 123 6.38 -8.52 -0.19
C ALA A 123 5.35 -9.18 0.72
N GLY A 124 4.22 -8.52 1.00
CA GLY A 124 3.20 -9.01 1.92
C GLY A 124 3.62 -8.92 3.38
N ALA A 125 4.47 -7.96 3.74
CA ALA A 125 4.93 -7.73 5.11
C ALA A 125 3.93 -6.87 5.90
N PHE A 126 2.67 -7.33 5.93
CA PHE A 126 1.55 -6.74 6.66
C PHE A 126 1.59 -7.08 8.17
N SER A 127 2.69 -6.74 8.82
CA SER A 127 2.87 -6.90 10.27
C SER A 127 3.67 -5.74 10.85
N THR A 128 3.67 -5.64 12.17
CA THR A 128 4.70 -4.91 12.93
C THR A 128 5.56 -5.92 13.69
N PHE A 129 6.62 -5.48 14.36
CA PHE A 129 7.57 -6.37 15.00
C PHE A 129 7.84 -6.01 16.45
N PHE A 130 8.16 -7.03 17.24
CA PHE A 130 8.93 -6.86 18.46
C PHE A 130 10.40 -6.85 18.12
N GLU A 131 11.16 -5.92 18.70
CA GLU A 131 12.61 -5.91 18.63
C GLU A 131 13.20 -6.16 20.02
N PHE A 132 14.01 -7.21 20.12
CA PHE A 132 14.78 -7.52 21.31
C PHE A 132 16.24 -7.20 21.02
N SER A 133 16.75 -6.13 21.61
CA SER A 133 18.17 -5.79 21.56
C SER A 133 18.90 -6.50 22.71
N TYR A 134 20.02 -7.14 22.40
CA TYR A 134 20.82 -7.91 23.36
C TYR A 134 22.27 -7.40 23.42
N TRP A 135 23.04 -7.86 24.41
CA TRP A 135 24.45 -7.47 24.53
C TRP A 135 25.26 -7.96 23.34
N GLY A 136 26.32 -7.22 23.00
CA GLY A 136 27.18 -7.53 21.85
C GLY A 136 26.64 -7.09 20.50
N GLY A 137 25.60 -6.24 20.45
CA GLY A 137 25.08 -5.66 19.21
C GLY A 137 24.15 -6.58 18.41
N VAL A 138 23.64 -7.64 19.03
CA VAL A 138 22.67 -8.55 18.42
C VAL A 138 21.26 -8.00 18.63
N SER A 139 20.45 -7.96 17.57
CA SER A 139 19.02 -7.68 17.64
C SER A 139 18.22 -8.81 17.00
N LEU A 140 17.12 -9.20 17.64
CA LEU A 140 16.13 -10.14 17.10
C LEU A 140 14.84 -9.37 16.82
N ARG A 141 14.35 -9.49 15.58
CA ARG A 141 13.04 -8.94 15.19
C ARG A 141 12.08 -10.08 14.88
N LEU A 142 10.92 -10.05 15.52
CA LEU A 142 9.85 -11.03 15.35
C LEU A 142 8.58 -10.32 14.89
N ALA A 143 7.99 -10.77 13.79
CA ALA A 143 6.66 -10.34 13.40
C ALA A 143 5.68 -10.59 14.56
N SER A 144 4.83 -9.62 14.83
CA SER A 144 4.08 -9.53 16.10
C SER A 144 2.56 -9.60 15.93
N GLY A 145 2.06 -9.66 14.71
CA GLY A 145 0.65 -9.87 14.40
C GLY A 145 0.38 -9.89 12.90
N ASP A 146 -0.88 -9.73 12.54
CA ASP A 146 -1.34 -9.67 11.15
C ASP A 146 -2.21 -8.43 10.94
N ALA A 147 -2.32 -7.99 9.69
CA ALA A 147 -3.33 -7.03 9.28
C ALA A 147 -4.52 -7.77 8.68
N ILE A 148 -5.73 -7.38 9.08
CA ILE A 148 -6.96 -7.97 8.57
C ILE A 148 -7.68 -6.91 7.72
N ALA A 149 -7.95 -7.24 6.46
CA ALA A 149 -8.69 -6.38 5.55
C ALA A 149 -10.19 -6.34 5.89
N ALA A 150 -10.90 -5.37 5.31
CA ALA A 150 -12.34 -5.21 5.49
C ALA A 150 -13.18 -6.43 5.03
N ASP A 151 -12.66 -7.24 4.11
CA ASP A 151 -13.30 -8.49 3.66
C ASP A 151 -13.00 -9.70 4.58
N GLY A 152 -12.23 -9.47 5.65
CA GLY A 152 -11.83 -10.49 6.62
C GLY A 152 -10.59 -11.29 6.23
N SER A 153 -9.92 -10.98 5.12
CA SER A 153 -8.67 -11.64 4.74
C SER A 153 -7.51 -11.23 5.65
N ALA A 154 -6.68 -12.21 6.00
CA ALA A 154 -5.38 -11.99 6.63
C ALA A 154 -4.35 -11.66 5.54
N LEU A 155 -3.51 -10.65 5.77
CA LEU A 155 -2.66 -10.08 4.72
C LEU A 155 -1.19 -10.48 4.83
N LEU A 156 -0.73 -10.97 5.98
CA LEU A 156 0.65 -11.38 6.15
C LEU A 156 1.04 -12.50 5.18
N GLY A 157 2.12 -12.29 4.43
CA GLY A 157 2.56 -13.19 3.36
C GLY A 157 1.80 -13.04 2.05
N HIS A 158 0.80 -12.16 2.00
CA HIS A 158 -0.03 -11.90 0.83
C HIS A 158 0.22 -10.48 0.32
N GLY A 159 1.20 -10.33 -0.58
CA GLY A 159 1.50 -9.06 -1.23
C GLY A 159 0.37 -8.50 -2.07
N VAL A 160 0.39 -7.18 -2.26
CA VAL A 160 -0.55 -6.46 -3.12
C VAL A 160 -0.25 -6.77 -4.58
N GLN A 161 -1.22 -7.30 -5.31
CA GLN A 161 -1.10 -7.58 -6.73
C GLN A 161 -1.15 -6.27 -7.55
N PRO A 162 -0.28 -6.10 -8.57
CA PRO A 162 -0.40 -4.98 -9.49
C PRO A 162 -1.60 -5.15 -10.41
N ASP A 163 -2.18 -4.04 -10.87
CA ASP A 163 -3.16 -4.05 -11.97
C ASP A 163 -2.49 -4.42 -13.29
N PHE A 164 -1.25 -3.96 -13.50
CA PHE A 164 -0.44 -4.24 -14.67
C PHE A 164 0.86 -4.92 -14.27
N LEU A 165 1.00 -6.19 -14.67
CA LEU A 165 2.25 -6.92 -14.56
C LEU A 165 3.20 -6.48 -15.67
N VAL A 166 4.22 -5.69 -15.31
CA VAL A 166 5.18 -5.09 -16.23
C VAL A 166 6.59 -5.53 -15.88
N LEU A 167 7.16 -6.41 -16.71
CA LEU A 167 8.54 -6.86 -16.55
C LEU A 167 9.50 -5.87 -17.23
N PRO A 168 10.58 -5.42 -16.55
CA PRO A 168 11.62 -4.61 -17.17
C PRO A 168 12.21 -5.29 -18.41
N LYS A 169 12.32 -4.56 -19.52
CA LYS A 169 12.90 -5.07 -20.76
C LYS A 169 14.36 -4.66 -20.86
N GLN A 170 15.22 -5.63 -21.19
CA GLN A 170 16.63 -5.35 -21.47
C GLN A 170 16.80 -4.36 -22.63
N SER A 171 15.94 -4.43 -23.66
CA SER A 171 15.95 -3.50 -24.79
C SER A 171 15.67 -2.05 -24.37
N ASP A 172 14.75 -1.85 -23.41
CA ASP A 172 14.42 -0.52 -22.91
C ASP A 172 15.59 0.03 -22.10
N LEU A 173 16.20 -0.81 -21.25
CA LEU A 173 17.41 -0.44 -20.50
C LEU A 173 18.56 0.00 -21.44
N LEU A 174 18.81 -0.75 -22.52
CA LEU A 174 19.81 -0.40 -23.53
C LEU A 174 19.49 0.90 -24.26
N ALA A 175 18.20 1.26 -24.36
CA ALA A 175 17.73 2.50 -24.95
C ALA A 175 17.60 3.66 -23.93
N GLY A 176 17.99 3.47 -22.66
CA GLY A 176 17.84 4.48 -21.60
C GLY A 176 16.39 4.74 -21.20
N LYS A 177 15.48 3.77 -21.43
CA LYS A 177 14.07 3.83 -21.10
C LYS A 177 13.75 2.98 -19.88
N ASP A 178 12.76 3.41 -19.14
CA ASP A 178 12.23 2.71 -17.97
C ASP A 178 10.89 2.07 -18.33
N THR A 179 10.88 0.74 -18.55
CA THR A 179 9.69 0.01 -19.01
C THR A 179 8.46 0.25 -18.14
N LEU A 180 8.64 0.33 -16.81
CA LEU A 180 7.53 0.50 -15.89
C LEU A 180 6.98 1.93 -15.96
N TYR A 181 7.88 2.92 -15.97
CA TYR A 181 7.49 4.32 -16.11
C TYR A 181 6.78 4.58 -17.45
N GLU A 182 7.29 4.03 -18.56
CA GLU A 182 6.67 4.19 -19.88
C GLU A 182 5.26 3.57 -19.93
N ALA A 183 5.07 2.39 -19.32
CA ALA A 183 3.75 1.77 -19.21
C ALA A 183 2.78 2.60 -18.36
N ALA A 184 3.24 3.11 -17.22
CA ALA A 184 2.48 3.99 -16.34
C ALA A 184 2.08 5.29 -17.05
N LEU A 185 3.03 5.93 -17.74
CA LEU A 185 2.81 7.16 -18.49
C LEU A 185 1.79 6.97 -19.61
N ALA A 186 1.92 5.89 -20.39
CA ALA A 186 0.98 5.58 -21.47
C ALA A 186 -0.45 5.42 -20.94
N TRP A 187 -0.63 4.74 -19.80
CA TRP A 187 -1.95 4.61 -19.18
C TRP A 187 -2.49 5.94 -18.64
N VAL A 188 -1.68 6.71 -17.90
CA VAL A 188 -2.10 8.03 -17.37
C VAL A 188 -2.59 8.93 -18.51
N GLN A 189 -1.88 8.94 -19.64
CA GLN A 189 -2.24 9.74 -20.82
C GLN A 189 -3.62 9.37 -21.40
N THR A 190 -4.02 8.10 -21.33
CA THR A 190 -5.36 7.67 -21.79
C THR A 190 -6.49 8.07 -20.84
N GLU A 191 -6.16 8.36 -19.58
CA GLU A 191 -7.13 8.67 -18.53
C GLU A 191 -7.30 10.18 -18.26
N LEU A 192 -6.44 11.00 -18.86
CA LEU A 192 -6.50 12.46 -18.74
C LEU A 192 -7.85 12.96 -19.25
N LYS A 193 -8.47 13.87 -18.48
CA LYS A 193 -9.65 14.61 -18.96
C LYS A 193 -9.28 15.40 -20.24
N PRO A 194 -10.19 15.49 -21.22
CA PRO A 194 -10.02 16.30 -22.43
C PRO A 194 -9.55 17.72 -22.14
#